data_AF-A0A967ZYX4-F1
#
_entry.id   AF-A0A967ZYX4-F1
#
_cell.length_a   1.000
_cell.length_b   1.000
_cell.length_c   1.000
_cell.angle_alpha   90.00
_cell.angle_beta   90.00
_cell.angle_gamma   90.00
#
_symmetry.space_group_name_H-M   'P 1'
#
loop_
_entity.id
_entity.type
_entity.pdbx_description
1 polymer ?
#
loop_
_entity_poly.entity_id
_entity_poly.type
_entity_poly.pdbx_seq_one_letter_code
_entity_poly.pdbx_strand_id
1 'polypeptide(L)'
;MNKGIWLAVGAYTMWGFFPVYWKLLKHVPALQLIGHRIIWSFALLLVVILSTRRWREFRQAIASPRILRTYFGAACLIGVNWLMYVWAVNAGFIVETSLGYFINPLVSVLLGVLILKEEIRPWQWAAIGLAAVGVLYLTISYGSLPWIALTLAFS
;
A
#
# COMPACT_ATOMS: atom_id res chain seq x y z
N MET A 1 13.90 14.52 22.32
CA MET A 1 12.78 13.61 21.95
C MET A 1 12.37 13.90 20.52
N ASN A 2 12.60 12.95 19.62
CA ASN A 2 12.55 13.19 18.18
C ASN A 2 11.12 13.42 17.71
N LYS A 3 10.81 14.62 17.18
CA LYS A 3 9.51 14.97 16.58
C LYS A 3 8.99 13.89 15.61
N GLY A 4 9.91 13.19 14.92
CA GLY A 4 9.59 12.08 14.02
C GLY A 4 8.86 10.92 14.69
N ILE A 5 9.15 10.59 15.96
CA ILE A 5 8.47 9.49 16.68
C ILE A 5 7.00 9.86 16.89
N TRP A 6 6.71 11.07 17.34
CA TRP A 6 5.33 11.52 17.55
C TRP A 6 4.53 11.60 16.25
N LEU A 7 5.17 12.03 15.15
CA LEU A 7 4.55 12.02 13.82
C LEU A 7 4.24 10.59 13.35
N ALA A 8 5.16 9.64 13.55
CA ALA A 8 4.93 8.24 13.22
C ALA A 8 3.80 7.63 14.04
N VAL A 9 3.80 7.84 15.37
CA VAL A 9 2.72 7.37 16.26
C VAL A 9 1.37 7.92 15.80
N GLY A 10 1.28 9.22 15.51
CA GLY A 10 0.04 9.81 15.00
C GLY A 10 -0.40 9.19 13.68
N ALA A 11 0.51 9.05 12.72
CA ALA A 11 0.22 8.48 11.41
C ALA A 11 -0.26 7.02 11.49
N TYR A 12 0.45 6.16 12.23
CA TYR A 12 0.06 4.75 12.39
C TYR A 12 -1.23 4.59 13.20
N THR A 13 -1.47 5.46 14.19
CA THR A 13 -2.73 5.47 14.94
C THR A 13 -3.89 5.83 14.01
N MET A 14 -3.79 6.92 13.25
CA MET A 14 -4.79 7.29 12.24
C MET A 14 -5.00 6.16 11.23
N TRP A 15 -3.91 5.51 10.83
CA TRP A 15 -3.98 4.40 9.88
C TRP A 15 -4.75 3.19 10.43
N GLY A 16 -4.50 2.83 11.70
CA GLY A 16 -5.20 1.74 12.39
C GLY A 16 -6.70 1.96 12.56
N PHE A 17 -7.18 3.22 12.56
CA PHE A 17 -8.60 3.55 12.61
C PHE A 17 -9.30 3.49 11.23
N PHE A 18 -8.57 3.43 10.11
CA PHE A 18 -9.19 3.39 8.78
C PHE A 18 -10.17 2.22 8.57
N PRO A 19 -9.87 0.97 8.95
CA PRO A 19 -10.83 -0.13 8.81
C PRO A 19 -12.17 0.15 9.49
N VAL A 20 -12.14 0.81 10.66
CA VAL A 20 -13.36 1.20 11.40
C VAL A 20 -14.14 2.23 10.60
N TYR A 21 -13.46 3.26 10.08
CA TYR A 21 -14.07 4.28 9.23
C TYR A 21 -14.71 3.68 7.97
N TRP A 22 -14.02 2.78 7.27
CA TRP A 22 -14.57 2.13 6.07
C TRP A 22 -15.79 1.27 6.39
N LYS A 23 -15.78 0.55 7.52
CA LYS A 23 -16.92 -0.24 7.97
C LYS A 23 -18.15 0.61 8.28
N LEU A 24 -17.96 1.84 8.78
CA LEU A 24 -19.05 2.81 8.95
C LEU A 24 -19.64 3.25 7.60
N LEU A 25 -18.82 3.31 6.56
CA LEU A 25 -19.20 3.68 5.18
C LEU A 25 -19.49 2.48 4.28
N LYS A 26 -19.74 1.29 4.84
CA LYS A 26 -19.99 0.06 4.07
C LYS A 26 -21.12 0.16 3.04
N HIS A 27 -22.04 1.11 3.22
CA HIS A 27 -23.15 1.38 2.30
C HIS A 27 -22.71 2.14 1.03
N VAL A 28 -21.53 2.75 1.03
CA VAL A 28 -20.96 3.43 -0.13
C VAL A 28 -20.12 2.43 -0.93
N PRO A 29 -20.32 2.31 -2.25
CA PRO A 29 -19.49 1.46 -3.09
C PRO A 29 -17.99 1.78 -2.96
N ALA A 30 -17.15 0.75 -2.86
CA ALA A 30 -15.70 0.91 -2.72
C ALA A 30 -15.08 1.78 -3.83
N LEU A 31 -15.59 1.64 -5.06
CA LEU A 31 -15.15 2.45 -6.20
C LEU A 31 -15.40 3.95 -5.98
N GLN A 32 -16.53 4.33 -5.38
CA GLN A 32 -16.84 5.73 -5.09
C GLN A 32 -15.94 6.28 -3.98
N LEU A 33 -15.68 5.48 -2.93
CA LEU A 33 -14.74 5.86 -1.86
C LEU A 33 -13.34 6.14 -2.40
N ILE A 34 -12.81 5.23 -3.22
CA ILE A 34 -11.50 5.40 -3.86
C ILE A 34 -11.53 6.58 -4.84
N GLY A 35 -12.59 6.73 -5.64
CA GLY A 35 -12.75 7.85 -6.57
C GLY A 35 -12.70 9.21 -5.87
N HIS A 36 -13.49 9.39 -4.80
CA HIS A 36 -13.45 10.60 -3.98
C HIS A 36 -12.07 10.83 -3.38
N ARG A 37 -11.42 9.78 -2.86
CA ARG A 37 -10.07 9.89 -2.32
C ARG A 37 -9.08 10.37 -3.37
N ILE A 38 -9.11 9.83 -4.58
CA ILE A 38 -8.20 10.23 -5.67
C ILE A 38 -8.45 11.70 -6.06
N ILE A 39 -9.71 12.09 -6.24
CA ILE A 39 -10.08 13.46 -6.64
C ILE A 39 -9.62 14.48 -5.59
N TRP A 40 -9.93 14.23 -4.31
CA TRP A 40 -9.53 15.13 -3.23
C TRP A 40 -8.02 15.17 -3.00
N SER A 41 -7.34 14.02 -3.11
CA SER A 41 -5.88 13.97 -3.01
C SER A 41 -5.23 14.74 -4.17
N PHE A 42 -5.75 14.59 -5.39
CA PHE A 42 -5.29 15.34 -6.55
C PHE A 42 -5.46 16.84 -6.36
N ALA A 43 -6.66 17.28 -5.94
CA ALA A 43 -6.94 18.69 -5.70
C ALA A 43 -6.02 19.28 -4.62
N LEU A 44 -5.85 18.58 -3.49
CA LEU A 44 -4.97 19.00 -2.41
C LEU A 44 -3.51 19.09 -2.87
N LEU A 45 -2.99 18.05 -3.54
CA LEU A 45 -1.62 18.03 -4.03
C LEU A 45 -1.37 19.10 -5.10
N LEU A 46 -2.36 19.39 -5.94
CA LEU A 46 -2.27 20.48 -6.91
C LEU A 46 -2.13 21.84 -6.20
N VAL A 47 -2.93 22.09 -5.15
CA VAL A 47 -2.80 23.30 -4.32
C VAL A 47 -1.42 23.39 -3.69
N VAL A 48 -0.87 22.28 -3.18
CA VAL A 48 0.49 22.23 -2.61
C VAL A 48 1.56 22.53 -3.66
N ILE A 49 1.45 21.98 -4.88
CA ILE A 49 2.40 22.26 -5.97
C ILE A 49 2.37 23.75 -6.35
N LEU A 50 1.17 24.34 -6.43
CA LEU A 50 0.99 25.75 -6.76
C LEU A 50 1.55 26.65 -5.65
N SER A 51 1.28 26.34 -4.38
CA SER A 51 1.76 27.13 -3.23
C SER A 51 3.27 27.04 -3.03
N THR A 52 3.88 25.88 -3.33
CA THR A 52 5.33 25.67 -3.29
C THR A 52 6.06 26.18 -4.54
N ARG A 53 5.34 26.78 -5.51
CA ARG A 53 5.86 27.29 -6.79
C ARG A 53 6.59 26.26 -7.65
N ARG A 54 6.32 24.97 -7.47
CA ARG A 54 6.93 23.85 -8.23
C ARG A 54 6.22 23.52 -9.54
N TRP A 55 5.41 24.45 -10.05
CA TRP A 55 4.60 24.25 -11.25
C TRP A 55 5.42 23.92 -12.51
N ARG A 56 6.60 24.52 -12.65
CA ARG A 56 7.48 24.27 -13.80
C ARG A 56 8.01 22.84 -13.81
N GLU A 57 8.45 22.32 -12.67
CA GLU A 57 8.89 20.93 -12.50
C GLU A 57 7.76 19.95 -12.81
N PHE A 58 6.55 20.23 -12.30
CA PHE A 58 5.36 19.42 -12.58
C PHE A 58 5.03 19.34 -14.07
N ARG A 59 5.07 20.46 -14.80
CA ARG A 59 4.85 20.46 -16.26
C ARG A 59 5.92 19.67 -17.01
N GLN A 60 7.18 19.78 -16.60
CA GLN A 60 8.27 19.01 -17.20
C GLN A 60 8.08 17.50 -16.95
N ALA A 61 7.62 17.12 -15.76
CA ALA A 61 7.34 15.74 -15.42
C ALA A 61 6.21 15.14 -16.28
N ILE A 62 5.12 15.89 -16.49
CA ILE A 62 4.01 15.46 -17.36
C ILE A 62 4.45 15.36 -18.82
N ALA A 63 5.33 16.24 -19.29
CA ALA A 63 5.82 16.19 -20.66
C ALA A 63 6.73 14.98 -20.93
N SER A 64 7.22 14.29 -19.89
CA SER A 64 8.08 13.12 -20.04
C SER A 64 7.27 11.83 -20.16
N PRO A 65 7.23 11.18 -21.34
CA PRO A 65 6.48 9.94 -21.53
C PRO A 65 7.07 8.77 -20.72
N ARG A 66 8.34 8.86 -20.31
CA ARG A 66 8.95 7.87 -19.42
C ARG A 66 8.39 7.99 -18.01
N ILE A 67 8.35 9.21 -17.47
CA ILE A 67 7.78 9.49 -16.15
C ILE A 67 6.31 9.09 -16.15
N LEU A 68 5.52 9.53 -17.13
CA LEU A 68 4.10 9.15 -17.22
C LEU A 68 3.88 7.63 -17.23
N ARG A 69 4.66 6.88 -18.01
CA ARG A 69 4.52 5.41 -18.05
C ARG A 69 4.85 4.74 -16.73
N THR A 70 5.94 5.16 -16.07
CA THR A 70 6.32 4.62 -14.75
C THR A 70 5.26 4.95 -13.70
N TYR A 71 4.79 6.19 -13.64
CA TYR A 71 3.77 6.62 -12.68
C TYR A 71 2.39 6.03 -12.98
N PHE A 72 2.06 5.79 -14.26
CA PHE A 72 0.84 5.09 -14.62
C PHE A 72 0.85 3.65 -14.12
N GLY A 73 1.96 2.91 -14.32
CA GLY A 73 2.12 1.58 -13.76
C GLY A 73 1.98 1.57 -12.23
N ALA A 74 2.66 2.49 -11.55
CA ALA A 74 2.56 2.63 -10.10
C ALA A 74 1.12 2.99 -9.65
N ALA A 75 0.43 3.87 -10.38
CA ALA A 75 -0.95 4.24 -10.07
C ALA A 75 -1.92 3.07 -10.26
N CYS A 76 -1.72 2.23 -11.28
CA CYS A 76 -2.51 1.01 -11.47
C CYS A 76 -2.30 0.02 -10.33
N LEU A 77 -1.04 -0.24 -9.95
CA LEU A 77 -0.69 -1.13 -8.84
C LEU A 77 -1.32 -0.64 -7.52
N ILE A 78 -1.07 0.63 -7.16
CA ILE A 78 -1.64 1.25 -5.95
C ILE A 78 -3.17 1.29 -6.01
N GLY A 79 -3.75 1.51 -7.20
CA GLY A 79 -5.19 1.52 -7.42
C GLY A 79 -5.83 0.16 -7.17
N VAL A 80 -5.23 -0.91 -7.71
CA VAL A 80 -5.65 -2.30 -7.43
C VAL A 80 -5.52 -2.61 -5.95
N ASN A 81 -4.40 -2.25 -5.33
CA ASN A 81 -4.15 -2.46 -3.91
C ASN A 81 -5.25 -1.83 -3.04
N TRP A 82 -5.51 -0.54 -3.23
CA TRP A 82 -6.50 0.19 -2.45
C TRP A 82 -7.93 -0.25 -2.70
N LEU A 83 -8.28 -0.55 -3.96
CA LEU A 83 -9.61 -1.03 -4.29
C LEU A 83 -9.85 -2.40 -3.65
N MET A 84 -8.88 -3.31 -3.78
CA MET A 84 -8.94 -4.64 -3.17
C MET A 84 -9.05 -4.53 -1.65
N TYR A 85 -8.26 -3.65 -1.02
CA TYR A 85 -8.28 -3.42 0.43
C TYR A 85 -9.66 -2.95 0.91
N VAL A 86 -10.21 -1.88 0.33
CA VAL A 86 -11.51 -1.33 0.76
C VAL A 86 -12.63 -2.34 0.52
N TRP A 87 -12.61 -3.01 -0.63
CA TRP A 87 -13.58 -4.05 -0.95
C TRP A 87 -13.50 -5.21 0.04
N ALA A 88 -12.30 -5.74 0.31
CA ALA A 88 -12.08 -6.87 1.21
C ALA A 88 -12.50 -6.55 2.65
N VAL A 89 -12.16 -5.36 3.15
CA VAL A 89 -12.58 -4.89 4.47
C VAL A 89 -14.10 -4.79 4.56
N ASN A 90 -14.76 -4.23 3.55
CA ASN A 90 -16.23 -4.11 3.52
C ASN A 90 -16.93 -5.48 3.38
N ALA A 91 -16.32 -6.43 2.67
CA ALA A 91 -16.79 -7.80 2.52
C ALA A 91 -16.47 -8.70 3.74
N GLY A 92 -15.76 -8.18 4.75
CA GLY A 92 -15.46 -8.90 5.99
C GLY A 92 -14.16 -9.71 5.98
N PHE A 93 -13.38 -9.68 4.89
CA PHE A 93 -12.08 -10.36 4.74
C PHE A 93 -10.94 -9.60 5.41
N ILE A 94 -11.16 -9.10 6.63
CA ILE A 94 -10.17 -8.29 7.36
C ILE A 94 -8.92 -9.13 7.70
N VAL A 95 -9.10 -10.39 8.10
CA VAL A 95 -7.99 -11.29 8.43
C VAL A 95 -7.10 -11.57 7.22
N GLU A 96 -7.71 -11.86 6.06
CA GLU A 96 -6.98 -12.10 4.81
C GLU A 96 -6.26 -10.83 4.33
N THR A 97 -6.89 -9.67 4.51
CA THR A 97 -6.29 -8.37 4.24
C THR A 97 -5.04 -8.14 5.10
N SER A 98 -5.11 -8.42 6.40
CA SER A 98 -3.95 -8.35 7.31
C SER A 98 -2.85 -9.34 6.93
N LEU A 99 -3.21 -10.55 6.51
CA LEU A 99 -2.26 -11.53 6.00
C LEU A 99 -1.50 -10.99 4.77
N GLY A 100 -2.20 -10.30 3.86
CA GLY A 100 -1.57 -9.64 2.70
C GLY A 100 -0.49 -8.63 3.11
N TYR A 101 -0.75 -7.83 4.15
CA TYR A 101 0.24 -6.89 4.68
C TYR A 101 1.41 -7.57 5.40
N PHE A 102 1.27 -8.79 5.89
CA PHE A 102 2.40 -9.58 6.39
C PHE A 102 3.22 -10.22 5.25
N ILE A 103 2.60 -10.52 4.11
CA ILE A 103 3.29 -11.02 2.91
C ILE A 103 4.05 -9.89 2.22
N ASN A 104 3.53 -8.66 2.22
CA ASN A 104 4.09 -7.52 1.48
C ASN A 104 5.59 -7.23 1.77
N PRO A 105 6.09 -7.25 3.03
CA PRO A 105 7.52 -7.12 3.30
C PRO A 105 8.38 -8.21 2.65
N LEU A 106 7.89 -9.46 2.61
CA LEU A 106 8.62 -10.56 1.96
C LEU A 106 8.71 -10.32 0.44
N VAL A 107 7.61 -9.89 -0.18
CA VAL A 107 7.58 -9.53 -1.60
C VAL A 107 8.50 -8.35 -1.87
N SER A 108 8.47 -7.31 -1.04
CA SER A 108 9.33 -6.14 -1.17
C SER A 108 10.82 -6.51 -1.11
N VAL A 109 11.19 -7.39 -0.18
CA VAL A 109 12.55 -7.93 -0.07
C VAL A 109 12.93 -8.73 -1.32
N LEU A 110 12.06 -9.62 -1.80
CA LEU A 110 12.28 -10.37 -3.03
C LEU A 110 12.49 -9.46 -4.24
N LEU A 111 11.68 -8.41 -4.38
CA LEU A 111 11.85 -7.43 -5.44
C LEU A 111 13.17 -6.65 -5.29
N GLY A 112 13.58 -6.30 -4.08
CA GLY A 112 14.88 -5.68 -3.80
C GLY A 112 16.06 -6.57 -4.25
N VAL A 113 16.02 -7.85 -3.94
CA VAL A 113 17.07 -8.80 -4.35
C VAL A 113 17.05 -9.05 -5.86
N LEU A 114 15.88 -9.27 -6.45
CA LEU A 114 15.78 -9.70 -7.86
C LEU A 114 15.91 -8.54 -8.84
N ILE A 115 15.31 -7.39 -8.54
CA ILE A 115 15.26 -6.23 -9.43
C ILE A 115 16.40 -5.27 -9.12
N LEU A 116 16.57 -4.90 -7.84
CA LEU A 116 17.60 -3.93 -7.42
C LEU A 116 18.96 -4.59 -7.18
N LYS A 117 19.02 -5.93 -7.17
CA LYS A 117 20.25 -6.72 -6.91
C LYS A 117 20.89 -6.38 -5.57
N GLU A 118 20.06 -6.09 -4.57
CA GLU A 118 20.53 -5.78 -3.22
C GLU A 118 21.14 -7.00 -2.53
N GLU A 119 22.32 -6.82 -1.94
CA GLU A 119 22.97 -7.84 -1.13
C GLU A 119 22.41 -7.86 0.29
N ILE A 120 21.80 -8.99 0.66
CA ILE A 120 21.20 -9.18 1.98
C ILE A 120 22.18 -9.85 2.92
N ARG A 121 22.31 -9.30 4.13
CA ARG A 121 23.19 -9.85 5.16
C ARG A 121 22.68 -11.23 5.60
N PRO A 122 23.57 -12.19 5.95
CA PRO A 122 23.16 -13.54 6.35
C PRO A 122 22.11 -13.58 7.49
N TRP A 123 22.22 -12.68 8.47
CA TRP A 123 21.24 -12.58 9.57
C TRP A 123 19.86 -12.07 9.13
N GLN A 124 19.79 -11.25 8.08
CA GLN A 124 18.52 -10.81 7.51
C GLN A 124 17.81 -11.97 6.81
N TRP A 125 18.56 -12.90 6.19
CA TRP A 125 17.97 -14.15 5.64
C TRP A 125 17.29 -14.99 6.71
N ALA A 126 17.87 -15.08 7.91
CA ALA A 126 17.22 -15.77 9.03
C ALA A 126 15.90 -15.08 9.44
N ALA A 127 15.88 -13.74 9.50
CA ALA A 127 14.67 -12.98 9.81
C ALA A 127 13.58 -13.13 8.72
N ILE A 128 13.98 -13.12 7.44
CA ILE A 128 13.09 -13.36 6.30
C ILE A 128 12.52 -14.78 6.37
N GLY A 129 13.35 -15.78 6.67
CA GLY A 129 12.92 -17.16 6.85
C GLY A 129 11.90 -17.31 7.98
N LEU A 130 12.13 -16.65 9.12
CA LEU A 130 11.19 -16.64 10.24
C LEU A 130 9.85 -15.99 9.87
N ALA A 131 9.89 -14.86 9.17
CA ALA A 131 8.70 -14.18 8.68
C ALA A 131 7.92 -15.05 7.66
N ALA A 132 8.63 -15.73 6.76
CA ALA A 132 8.05 -16.66 5.79
C ALA A 132 7.36 -17.84 6.47
N VAL A 133 7.96 -18.42 7.52
CA VAL A 133 7.32 -19.47 8.33
C VAL A 133 6.05 -18.96 9.01
N GLY A 134 6.06 -17.75 9.57
CA GLY A 134 4.88 -17.15 10.19
C GLY A 134 3.74 -16.93 9.18
N VAL A 135 4.06 -16.41 8.00
CA VAL A 135 3.11 -16.24 6.90
C VAL A 135 2.55 -17.59 6.44
N LEU A 136 3.41 -18.61 6.29
CA LEU A 136 2.99 -19.96 5.89
C LEU A 136 2.04 -20.57 6.92
N TYR A 137 2.36 -20.46 8.20
CA TYR A 137 1.50 -20.93 9.29
C TYR A 137 0.13 -20.24 9.25
N LEU A 138 0.08 -18.92 9.14
CA LEU A 138 -1.18 -18.18 9.03
C LEU A 138 -1.96 -18.55 7.77
N THR A 139 -1.28 -18.78 6.66
CA THR A 139 -1.89 -19.20 5.39
C THR A 139 -2.52 -20.58 5.49
N ILE A 140 -1.82 -21.55 6.09
CA ILE A 140 -2.34 -22.90 6.33
C ILE A 140 -3.52 -22.86 7.31
N SER A 141 -3.38 -22.08 8.39
CA SER A 141 -4.45 -21.90 9.38
C SER A 141 -5.70 -21.21 8.81
N TYR A 142 -5.54 -20.38 7.77
CA TYR A 142 -6.65 -19.73 7.08
C TYR A 142 -7.50 -20.74 6.27
N GLY A 143 -6.91 -21.88 5.89
CA GLY A 143 -7.63 -23.02 5.30
C GLY A 143 -8.14 -22.83 3.87
N SER A 144 -7.88 -21.67 3.25
CA SER A 144 -8.22 -21.40 1.85
C SER A 144 -7.11 -20.60 1.17
N LEU A 145 -7.08 -20.62 -0.17
CA LEU A 145 -6.07 -19.88 -0.93
C LEU A 145 -6.27 -18.36 -0.72
N PRO A 146 -5.29 -17.64 -0.13
CA PRO A 146 -5.48 -16.26 0.28
C PRO A 146 -5.24 -15.30 -0.90
N TRP A 147 -6.12 -15.37 -1.90
CA TRP A 147 -5.97 -14.62 -3.14
C TRP A 147 -6.05 -13.10 -2.93
N ILE A 148 -6.79 -12.61 -1.93
CA ILE A 148 -6.83 -11.18 -1.56
C ILE A 148 -5.47 -10.80 -0.99
N ALA A 149 -4.92 -11.62 -0.09
CA ALA A 149 -3.62 -11.38 0.52
C ALA A 149 -2.51 -11.30 -0.54
N LEU A 150 -2.52 -12.24 -1.49
CA LEU A 150 -1.58 -12.26 -2.61
C LEU A 150 -1.75 -11.03 -3.50
N THR A 151 -2.98 -10.67 -3.86
CA THR A 151 -3.24 -9.48 -4.68
C THR A 151 -2.71 -8.21 -4.00
N LEU A 152 -2.93 -8.06 -2.69
CA LEU A 152 -2.41 -6.93 -1.90
C LEU A 152 -0.89 -6.94 -1.72
N ALA A 153 -0.26 -8.12 -1.78
CA ALA A 153 1.18 -8.23 -1.62
C ALA A 153 1.95 -7.90 -2.90
N PHE A 154 1.37 -8.19 -4.07
CA PHE A 154 1.99 -8.00 -5.39
C PHE A 154 1.57 -6.71 -6.12
N SER A 155 0.63 -5.95 -5.56
CA SER A 155 0.22 -4.63 -6.04
C SER A 155 0.70 -3.52 -5.12
#